data_AF-T1ARA0-F1
#
_entry.id   AF-T1ARA0-F1
#
_cell.length_a   1.000
_cell.length_b   1.000
_cell.length_c   1.000
_cell.angle_alpha   90.00
_cell.angle_beta   90.00
_cell.angle_gamma   90.00
#
_symmetry.space_group_name_H-M   'P 1'
#
loop_
_entity.id
_entity.type
_entity.pdbx_description
1 polymer ?
#
loop_
_entity_poly.entity_id
_entity_poly.type
_entity_poly.pdbx_seq_one_letter_code
_entity_poly.pdbx_strand_id
1 'polypeptide(L)'
;MSTLFWTLLIFVHVLAATFWVGGQLMLVVVVLPLLRRGASPQLVRELATATGRRFAAITNWVLLPILVVTGLTLAWWNGVRPDNLTSTPFGRVLVVKAAL
;
A
#
# COMPACT_ATOMS: atom_id res chain seq x y z
N MET A 1 -7.94 -9.93 23.00
CA MET A 1 -8.49 -9.86 21.62
C MET A 1 -8.58 -11.27 21.07
N SER A 2 -9.65 -11.63 20.35
CA SER A 2 -9.74 -13.00 19.81
C SER A 2 -8.66 -13.23 18.74
N THR A 3 -8.14 -14.46 18.68
CA THR A 3 -7.15 -14.88 17.67
C THR A 3 -7.68 -14.65 16.25
N LEU A 4 -8.96 -14.90 16.02
CA LEU A 4 -9.63 -14.67 14.74
C LEU A 4 -9.56 -13.20 14.28
N PHE A 5 -9.89 -12.26 15.16
CA PHE A 5 -9.91 -10.84 14.81
C PHE A 5 -8.49 -10.32 14.52
N TRP A 6 -7.49 -10.80 15.27
CA TRP A 6 -6.08 -10.51 14.99
C TRP A 6 -5.65 -11.02 13.61
N THR A 7 -5.95 -12.26 13.28
CA THR A 7 -5.61 -12.86 11.98
C THR A 7 -6.31 -12.11 10.84
N LEU A 8 -7.58 -11.76 10.99
CA LEU A 8 -8.32 -10.98 10.00
C LEU A 8 -7.70 -9.59 9.79
N LEU A 9 -7.29 -8.92 10.86
CA LEU A 9 -6.65 -7.61 10.78
C LEU A 9 -5.33 -7.67 9.99
N ILE A 10 -4.48 -8.66 10.28
CA ILE A 10 -3.23 -8.89 9.53
C ILE A 10 -3.54 -9.23 8.07
N PHE A 11 -4.49 -10.14 7.84
CA PHE A 11 -4.85 -10.57 6.49
C PHE A 11 -5.30 -9.39 5.63
N VAL A 12 -6.22 -8.56 6.15
CA VAL A 12 -6.70 -7.36 5.44
C VAL A 12 -5.57 -6.36 5.19
N HIS A 13 -4.69 -6.14 6.19
CA HIS A 13 -3.54 -5.25 6.03
C HIS A 13 -2.60 -5.72 4.92
N VAL A 14 -2.20 -6.99 4.95
CA VAL A 14 -1.29 -7.59 3.96
C VAL A 14 -1.94 -7.61 2.58
N LEU A 15 -3.22 -7.97 2.48
CA LEU A 15 -3.94 -7.98 1.21
C LEU A 15 -3.98 -6.58 0.57
N ALA A 16 -4.30 -5.54 1.36
CA ALA A 16 -4.28 -4.17 0.88
C ALA A 16 -2.86 -3.74 0.44
N ALA A 17 -1.82 -4.15 1.18
CA ALA A 17 -0.44 -3.87 0.83
C ALA A 17 -0.03 -4.54 -0.49
N THR A 18 -0.43 -5.80 -0.69
CA THR A 18 -0.18 -6.55 -1.93
C THR A 18 -0.86 -5.90 -3.12
N PHE A 19 -2.12 -5.46 -3.01
CA PHE A 19 -2.79 -4.75 -4.10
C PHE A 19 -2.16 -3.40 -4.41
N TRP A 20 -1.71 -2.67 -3.38
CA TRP A 20 -1.09 -1.37 -3.58
C TRP A 20 0.28 -1.49 -4.25
N VAL A 21 1.20 -2.23 -3.64
CA VAL A 21 2.58 -2.37 -4.15
C VAL A 21 2.60 -3.21 -5.43
N GLY A 22 1.86 -4.33 -5.45
CA GLY A 22 1.77 -5.20 -6.63
C GLY A 22 1.09 -4.51 -7.82
N GLY A 23 0.07 -3.69 -7.58
CA GLY A 23 -0.58 -2.89 -8.62
C GLY A 23 0.37 -1.87 -9.26
N GLN A 24 1.13 -1.13 -8.43
CA GLN A 24 2.16 -0.20 -8.92
C GLN A 24 3.21 -0.92 -9.77
N LEU A 25 3.73 -2.05 -9.28
CA LEU A 25 4.73 -2.85 -10.01
C LEU A 25 4.16 -3.39 -11.33
N MET A 26 2.94 -3.92 -11.34
CA MET A 26 2.29 -4.39 -12.56
C MET A 26 2.18 -3.26 -13.61
N LEU A 27 1.76 -2.07 -13.19
CA LEU A 27 1.64 -0.92 -14.09
C LEU A 27 2.98 -0.48 -14.68
N VAL A 28 4.01 -0.35 -13.85
CA VAL A 28 5.31 0.21 -14.25
C VAL A 28 6.20 -0.81 -14.95
N VAL A 29 6.20 -2.06 -14.49
CA VAL A 29 7.13 -3.10 -14.98
C VAL A 29 6.55 -3.88 -16.15
N VAL A 30 5.23 -4.05 -16.21
CA VAL A 30 4.59 -4.90 -17.24
C VAL A 30 3.80 -4.07 -18.23
N VAL A 31 2.81 -3.29 -17.76
CA VAL A 31 1.85 -2.60 -18.65
C VAL A 31 2.52 -1.48 -19.44
N LEU A 32 3.22 -0.56 -18.75
CA LEU A 32 3.79 0.62 -19.39
C LEU A 32 4.88 0.28 -20.44
N PRO A 33 5.83 -0.66 -20.19
CA PRO A 33 6.81 -1.06 -21.19
C PRO A 33 6.18 -1.73 -22.41
N LEU A 34 5.15 -2.56 -22.20
CA LEU A 34 4.42 -3.20 -23.29
C LEU A 34 3.74 -2.16 -24.19
N LEU A 35 3.03 -1.19 -23.58
CA LEU A 35 2.38 -0.11 -24.33
C LEU A 35 3.41 0.73 -25.12
N ARG A 36 4.55 1.07 -24.51
CA ARG A 36 5.61 1.86 -25.16
C ARG A 36 6.24 1.18 -26.37
N ARG A 37 6.20 -0.16 -26.46
CA ARG A 37 6.76 -0.92 -27.59
C ARG A 37 5.79 -1.06 -28.76
N GLY A 38 4.48 -1.12 -28.49
CA GLY A 38 3.49 -1.50 -29.49
C GLY A 38 2.48 -0.42 -29.87
N ALA A 39 2.44 0.72 -29.18
CA ALA A 39 1.44 1.77 -29.38
C ALA A 39 2.05 3.12 -29.73
N SER A 40 1.24 4.01 -30.31
CA SER A 40 1.63 5.40 -30.56
C SER A 40 1.89 6.15 -29.25
N PRO A 41 2.82 7.14 -29.23
CA PRO A 41 3.11 7.92 -28.02
C PRO A 41 1.87 8.58 -27.40
N GLN A 42 0.93 9.02 -28.23
CA GLN A 42 -0.33 9.63 -27.80
C GLN A 42 -1.20 8.62 -27.03
N LEU A 43 -1.41 7.43 -27.58
CA LEU A 43 -2.21 6.39 -26.93
C LEU A 43 -1.57 5.93 -25.61
N VAL A 44 -0.24 5.78 -25.59
CA VAL A 44 0.51 5.44 -24.36
C VAL A 44 0.25 6.48 -23.27
N ARG A 45 0.29 7.78 -23.61
CA ARG A 45 0.06 8.87 -22.66
C ARG A 45 -1.36 8.86 -22.12
N GLU A 46 -2.35 8.68 -22.99
CA GLU A 46 -3.76 8.63 -22.59
C GLU A 46 -4.04 7.46 -21.65
N LEU A 47 -3.62 6.25 -22.03
CA LEU A 47 -3.82 5.04 -21.22
C LEU A 47 -3.07 5.11 -19.89
N ALA A 48 -1.82 5.58 -19.89
CA ALA A 48 -1.04 5.75 -18.66
C ALA A 48 -1.72 6.76 -17.71
N THR A 49 -2.23 7.87 -18.25
CA THR A 49 -2.92 8.90 -17.44
C THR A 49 -4.24 8.38 -16.90
N ALA A 50 -5.07 7.75 -17.73
CA ALA A 50 -6.37 7.20 -17.32
C ALA A 50 -6.21 6.10 -16.27
N THR A 51 -5.30 5.15 -16.52
CA THR A 51 -5.02 4.04 -15.60
C THR A 51 -4.40 4.55 -14.30
N GLY A 52 -3.44 5.47 -14.39
CA GLY A 52 -2.82 6.10 -13.23
C GLY A 52 -3.83 6.84 -12.34
N ARG A 53 -4.74 7.64 -12.94
CA ARG A 53 -5.81 8.32 -12.20
C ARG A 53 -6.76 7.34 -11.52
N ARG A 54 -7.17 6.28 -12.22
CA ARG A 54 -8.07 5.27 -11.65
C ARG A 54 -7.41 4.51 -10.51
N PHE A 55 -6.16 4.09 -10.69
CA PHE A 55 -5.39 3.41 -9.66
C PHE A 55 -5.13 4.31 -8.45
N ALA A 56 -4.81 5.59 -8.67
CA ALA A 56 -4.64 6.58 -7.62
C ALA A 56 -5.93 6.79 -6.81
N ALA A 57 -7.10 6.85 -7.48
CA ALA A 57 -8.37 6.96 -6.77
C ALA A 57 -8.64 5.74 -5.88
N ILE A 58 -8.43 4.52 -6.39
CA ILE A 58 -8.59 3.29 -5.59
C ILE A 58 -7.60 3.27 -4.42
N THR A 59 -6.35 3.65 -4.68
CA THR A 59 -5.30 3.69 -3.67
C THR A 59 -5.64 4.68 -2.56
N ASN A 60 -5.97 5.92 -2.92
CA ASN A 60 -6.19 6.99 -1.96
C ASN A 60 -7.48 6.83 -1.14
N TRP A 61 -8.55 6.30 -1.74
CA TRP A 61 -9.84 6.19 -1.08
C TRP A 61 -10.09 4.83 -0.41
N VAL A 62 -9.35 3.79 -0.79
CA VAL A 62 -9.59 2.43 -0.28
C VAL A 62 -8.34 1.83 0.33
N LEU A 63 -7.25 1.67 -0.44
CA LEU A 63 -6.09 0.91 0.02
C LEU A 63 -5.33 1.63 1.14
N LEU A 64 -5.05 2.93 0.98
CA LEU A 64 -4.32 3.71 1.98
C LEU A 64 -5.11 3.87 3.29
N PRO A 65 -6.41 4.19 3.30
CA PRO A 65 -7.20 4.21 4.53
C PRO A 65 -7.17 2.85 5.25
N ILE A 66 -7.34 1.74 4.52
CA ILE A 66 -7.26 0.40 5.10
C ILE A 66 -5.87 0.17 5.72
N LEU A 67 -4.80 0.48 5.00
CA LEU A 67 -3.42 0.29 5.45
C LEU A 67 -3.08 1.13 6.68
N VAL A 68 -3.48 2.40 6.70
CA VAL A 68 -3.25 3.30 7.83
C VAL A 68 -4.02 2.83 9.05
N VAL A 69 -5.32 2.57 8.92
CA VAL A 69 -6.16 2.14 10.05
C VAL A 69 -5.64 0.82 10.60
N THR A 70 -5.53 -0.21 9.76
CA THR A 70 -5.06 -1.53 10.22
C THR A 70 -3.62 -1.50 10.76
N GLY A 71 -2.73 -0.71 10.16
CA GLY A 71 -1.34 -0.55 10.61
C GLY A 71 -1.22 0.13 11.97
N LEU A 72 -1.94 1.23 12.19
CA LEU A 72 -1.99 1.92 13.49
C LEU A 72 -2.60 1.02 14.56
N THR A 73 -3.66 0.31 14.21
CA THR A 73 -4.33 -0.64 15.09
C THR A 73 -3.41 -1.80 15.50
N LEU A 74 -2.65 -2.38 14.55
CA LEU A 74 -1.61 -3.38 14.83
C LEU A 74 -0.51 -2.81 15.72
N ALA A 75 -0.03 -1.60 15.45
CA ALA A 75 1.02 -0.96 16.24
C ALA A 75 0.57 -0.71 17.69
N TRP A 76 -0.64 -0.18 17.86
CA TRP A 76 -1.22 0.09 19.17
C TRP A 76 -1.33 -1.19 20.02
N TRP A 77 -1.78 -2.30 19.43
CA TRP A 77 -1.88 -3.57 20.14
C TRP A 77 -0.54 -4.23 20.44
N ASN A 78 0.52 -3.92 19.68
CA ASN A 78 1.89 -4.31 19.99
C ASN A 78 2.59 -3.37 21.00
N GLY A 79 1.84 -2.46 21.64
CA GLY A 79 2.38 -1.56 22.66
C GLY A 79 3.15 -0.36 22.12
N VAL A 80 3.08 -0.09 20.81
CA VAL A 80 3.69 1.12 20.22
C VAL A 80 2.86 2.35 20.59
N ARG A 81 3.54 3.37 21.07
CA ARG A 81 3.02 4.67 21.47
C ARG A 81 3.99 5.76 21.00
N PRO A 82 3.55 7.02 20.83
CA PRO A 82 4.40 8.11 20.33
C PRO A 82 5.70 8.30 21.13
N ASP A 83 5.64 8.10 22.44
CA ASP A 83 6.76 8.22 23.39
C ASP A 83 7.76 7.05 23.31
N ASN A 84 7.40 5.91 22.71
CA ASN A 84 8.24 4.71 22.66
C ASN A 84 8.51 4.20 21.22
N LEU A 85 8.25 5.04 20.22
CA LEU A 85 8.35 4.71 18.79
C LEU A 85 9.70 4.09 18.41
N THR A 86 10.82 4.59 18.93
CA THR A 86 12.16 4.06 18.59
C THR A 86 12.62 2.96 19.52
N SER A 87 11.99 2.82 20.68
CA SER A 87 12.36 1.88 21.74
C SER A 87 11.83 0.47 21.47
N THR A 88 10.72 0.35 20.74
CA THR A 88 10.12 -0.96 20.41
C THR A 88 10.60 -1.47 19.04
N PRO A 89 10.79 -2.79 18.85
CA PRO A 89 11.09 -3.36 17.52
C PRO A 89 10.03 -2.99 16.48
N PHE A 90 8.74 -3.04 16.86
CA PHE A 90 7.63 -2.71 15.97
C PHE A 90 7.58 -1.22 15.61
N GLY A 91 7.85 -0.33 16.58
CA GLY A 91 7.92 1.10 16.32
C GLY A 91 9.07 1.49 15.40
N ARG A 92 10.24 0.83 15.52
CA ARG A 92 11.34 1.02 14.56
C ARG A 92 10.94 0.65 13.13
N VAL A 93 10.23 -0.47 12.94
CA VAL A 93 9.69 -0.85 11.63
C VAL A 93 8.69 0.21 11.12
N LEU A 94 7.83 0.74 12.00
CA LEU A 94 6.88 1.80 11.63
C LEU A 94 7.58 3.09 11.17
N VAL A 95 8.64 3.50 11.89
CA VAL A 95 9.46 4.67 11.53
C VAL A 95 10.10 4.47 10.16
N VAL A 96 10.71 3.31 9.92
CA VAL A 96 11.32 2.99 8.61
C VAL A 96 10.25 3.01 7.51
N LYS A 97 9.08 2.42 7.76
CA LYS A 97 7.95 2.42 6.80
C LYS A 97 7.41 3.81 6.48
N ALA A 98 7.50 4.76 7.39
CA ALA A 98 7.03 6.13 7.18
C ALA A 98 8.08 7.02 6.51
N ALA A 99 9.36 6.67 6.63
CA ALA A 99 10.47 7.42 6.03
C ALA A 99 10.78 7.01 4.57
N LEU A 100 10.40 5.79 4.20
CA LEU A 100 10.49 5.24 2.84
C LEU A 100 9.19 5.48 2.05
#